data_AF-A0A4Y3TKF6-F1
#
_entry.id   AF-A0A4Y3TKF6-F1
#
_cell.length_a   1.000
_cell.length_b   1.000
_cell.length_c   1.000
_cell.angle_alpha   90.00
_cell.angle_beta   90.00
_cell.angle_gamma   90.00
#
_symmetry.space_group_name_H-M   'P 1'
#
loop_
_entity.id
_entity.type
_entity.pdbx_description
1 polymer ?
#
loop_
_entity_poly.entity_id
_entity_poly.type
_entity_poly.pdbx_seq_one_letter_code
_entity_poly.pdbx_strand_id
1 'polypeptide(L)'
;MVTLTAWNKKDIKTIIDSEKFDLDFYLAENPDVKKSGLDPIVHYVLYGSQENRNPNENFNTEIYYNLYKNAIGQDENPFAHYIRNNENLYFFEKGLLQEYGYDSISNALNRLRKYPFFNAE
;
A
#
# COMPACT_ATOMS: atom_id res chain seq x y z
N MET A 1 3.36 28.66 -5.90
CA MET A 1 4.31 27.64 -5.42
C MET A 1 3.50 26.60 -4.67
N VAL A 2 3.69 25.31 -4.97
CA VAL A 2 3.09 24.24 -4.17
C VAL A 2 3.87 24.19 -2.86
N THR A 3 3.21 24.45 -1.74
CA THR A 3 3.85 24.41 -0.42
C THR A 3 3.43 23.13 0.29
N LEU A 4 4.39 22.30 0.69
CA LEU A 4 4.10 21.13 1.50
C LEU A 4 3.52 21.55 2.86
N THR A 5 2.34 21.01 3.19
CA THR A 5 1.75 21.20 4.52
C THR A 5 2.58 20.48 5.57
N ALA A 6 2.34 20.79 6.86
CA ALA A 6 2.97 20.04 7.95
C ALA A 6 2.65 18.54 7.89
N TRP A 7 1.44 18.18 7.46
CA TRP A 7 1.02 16.79 7.27
C TRP A 7 1.74 16.13 6.10
N ASN A 8 1.87 16.79 4.94
CA ASN A 8 2.62 16.21 3.83
C ASN A 8 4.08 15.93 4.23
N LYS A 9 4.72 16.83 4.98
CA LYS A 9 6.09 16.61 5.48
C LYS A 9 6.16 15.42 6.43
N LYS A 10 5.17 15.25 7.30
CA LYS A 10 5.08 14.11 8.22
C LYS A 10 4.90 12.79 7.46
N ASP A 11 4.07 12.79 6.42
CA ASP A 11 3.82 11.63 5.56
C ASP A 11 5.05 11.24 4.76
N ILE A 12 5.71 12.20 4.11
CA ILE A 12 6.98 11.99 3.41
C ILE A 12 8.02 11.38 4.35
N LYS A 13 8.20 11.96 5.55
CA LYS A 13 9.13 11.43 6.55
C LYS A 13 8.81 9.99 6.94
N THR A 14 7.54 9.69 7.20
CA THR A 14 7.09 8.33 7.58
C THR A 14 7.39 7.32 6.47
N ILE A 15 7.12 7.68 5.22
CA ILE A 15 7.35 6.81 4.07
C ILE A 15 8.85 6.56 3.88
N ILE A 16 9.68 7.61 3.94
CA ILE A 16 11.14 7.49 3.82
C ILE A 16 11.71 6.61 4.93
N ASP A 17 11.37 6.90 6.20
CA ASP A 17 11.91 6.17 7.35
C ASP A 17 11.49 4.69 7.36
N SER A 18 10.38 4.34 6.71
CA SER A 18 9.89 2.96 6.65
C SER A 18 10.68 2.07 5.70
N GLU A 19 11.38 2.65 4.72
CA GLU A 19 12.00 1.94 3.59
C GLU A 19 11.03 1.05 2.78
N LYS A 20 9.71 1.23 2.93
CA LYS A 20 8.67 0.43 2.24
C LYS A 20 8.23 1.00 0.90
N PHE A 21 8.68 2.20 0.52
CA PHE A 21 8.37 2.76 -0.80
C PHE A 21 9.34 2.18 -1.82
N ASP A 22 8.82 1.46 -2.81
CA ASP A 22 9.64 0.87 -3.86
C ASP A 22 9.74 1.87 -5.04
N LEU A 23 10.89 2.54 -5.11
CA LEU A 23 11.15 3.56 -6.12
C LEU A 23 11.15 3.00 -7.54
N ASP A 24 11.75 1.82 -7.73
CA ASP A 24 11.89 1.20 -9.05
C ASP A 24 10.54 0.71 -9.56
N PHE A 25 9.77 0.05 -8.68
CA PHE A 25 8.38 -0.32 -8.95
C PHE A 25 7.54 0.91 -9.30
N TYR A 26 7.60 1.96 -8.47
CA TYR A 26 6.78 3.15 -8.68
C TYR A 26 7.09 3.82 -10.01
N LEU A 27 8.36 3.96 -10.39
CA LEU A 27 8.75 4.58 -11.66
C LEU A 27 8.48 3.69 -12.88
N ALA A 28 8.47 2.37 -12.72
CA ALA A 28 8.09 1.43 -13.77
C ALA A 28 6.59 1.52 -14.08
N GLU A 29 5.75 1.54 -13.04
CA GLU A 29 4.28 1.63 -13.16
C GLU A 29 3.81 3.04 -13.55
N ASN A 30 4.62 4.08 -13.28
CA ASN A 30 4.24 5.47 -13.49
C ASN A 30 5.22 6.23 -14.42
N PRO A 31 5.26 5.92 -15.74
CA PRO A 31 6.22 6.52 -16.68
C PRO A 31 6.06 8.04 -16.85
N ASP A 32 4.89 8.59 -16.58
CA ASP A 32 4.61 10.02 -16.58
C ASP A 32 5.37 10.74 -15.46
N VAL A 33 5.41 10.15 -14.26
CA VAL A 33 6.20 10.67 -13.13
C VAL A 33 7.68 10.66 -13.48
N LYS A 34 8.16 9.55 -14.07
CA LYS A 34 9.54 9.42 -14.55
C LYS A 34 9.93 10.52 -15.54
N LYS A 35 9.02 10.87 -16.46
CA LYS A 35 9.24 11.93 -17.46
C LYS A 35 9.15 13.33 -16.86
N SER A 36 8.37 13.51 -15.80
CA SER A 36 8.17 14.82 -15.16
C SER A 36 9.42 15.32 -14.43
N GLY A 37 10.30 14.41 -13.97
CA GLY A 37 11.45 14.74 -13.13
C GLY A 37 11.09 15.14 -11.70
N LEU A 38 9.82 15.05 -11.30
CA LEU A 38 9.39 15.20 -9.91
C LEU A 38 9.93 14.05 -9.06
N ASP A 39 10.25 14.36 -7.80
CA ASP A 39 10.56 13.33 -6.81
C ASP A 39 9.34 12.38 -6.65
N PRO A 40 9.52 11.06 -6.80
CA PRO A 40 8.40 10.11 -6.80
C PRO A 40 7.64 10.03 -5.47
N ILE A 41 8.33 10.20 -4.34
CA ILE A 41 7.69 10.19 -3.02
C ILE A 41 6.84 11.47 -2.87
N VAL A 42 7.38 12.62 -3.27
CA VAL A 42 6.62 13.89 -3.27
C VAL A 42 5.41 13.79 -4.20
N HIS A 43 5.59 13.22 -5.40
CA HIS A 43 4.49 12.99 -6.33
C HIS A 43 3.42 12.09 -5.71
N TYR A 44 3.82 10.98 -5.12
CA TYR A 44 2.90 10.02 -4.52
C TYR A 44 2.08 10.64 -3.39
N VAL A 45 2.73 11.38 -2.48
CA VAL A 45 2.06 12.02 -1.33
C VAL A 45 1.09 13.11 -1.77
N LEU A 46 1.43 13.90 -2.80
CA LEU A 46 0.61 15.03 -3.24
C LEU A 46 -0.50 14.64 -4.22
N TYR A 47 -0.27 13.64 -5.07
CA TYR A 47 -1.15 13.31 -6.19
C TYR A 47 -1.38 11.80 -6.28
N GLY A 48 -0.30 11.01 -6.26
CA GLY A 48 -0.37 9.60 -6.61
C GLY A 48 -1.36 8.78 -5.77
N SER A 49 -1.51 9.08 -4.47
CA SER A 49 -2.50 8.35 -3.66
C SER A 49 -3.95 8.67 -4.01
N GLN A 50 -4.24 9.92 -4.42
CA GLN A 50 -5.59 10.32 -4.88
C GLN A 50 -5.89 9.73 -6.26
N GLU A 51 -4.85 9.46 -7.03
CA GLU A 51 -4.90 8.77 -8.32
C GLU A 51 -4.88 7.23 -8.19
N ASN A 52 -5.06 6.70 -6.96
CA ASN A 52 -5.04 5.26 -6.66
C ASN A 52 -3.75 4.53 -7.08
N ARG A 53 -2.62 5.24 -7.23
CA ARG A 53 -1.34 4.61 -7.56
C ARG A 53 -0.81 3.85 -6.34
N ASN A 54 -0.06 2.78 -6.56
CA ASN A 54 0.50 1.96 -5.49
C ASN A 54 1.98 2.31 -5.27
N PRO A 55 2.43 2.48 -4.02
CA PRO A 55 3.81 2.82 -3.68
C PRO A 55 4.77 1.62 -3.72
N ASN A 56 4.24 0.39 -3.72
CA ASN A 56 4.97 -0.86 -3.88
C ASN A 56 3.99 -1.97 -4.34
N GLU A 57 4.52 -3.17 -4.63
CA GLU A 57 3.73 -4.33 -5.06
C GLU A 57 2.75 -4.87 -4.00
N ASN A 58 3.04 -4.62 -2.72
CA ASN A 58 2.35 -5.22 -1.56
C ASN A 58 1.33 -4.28 -0.91
N PHE A 59 1.10 -3.08 -1.45
CA PHE A 59 0.14 -2.13 -0.92
C PHE A 59 -0.81 -1.66 -2.03
N ASN A 60 -2.11 -1.83 -1.79
CA ASN A 60 -3.14 -1.31 -2.68
C ASN A 60 -3.80 -0.07 -2.05
N THR A 61 -3.52 1.10 -2.64
CA THR A 61 -3.97 2.39 -2.13
C THR A 61 -5.48 2.53 -2.12
N GLU A 62 -6.14 2.15 -3.22
CA GLU A 62 -7.59 2.25 -3.37
C GLU A 62 -8.32 1.38 -2.33
N ILE A 63 -7.89 0.13 -2.21
CA ILE A 63 -8.49 -0.83 -1.27
C ILE A 63 -8.29 -0.35 0.17
N TYR A 64 -7.07 0.03 0.55
CA TYR A 64 -6.80 0.48 1.92
C TYR A 64 -7.58 1.75 2.25
N TYR A 65 -7.59 2.74 1.34
CA TYR A 65 -8.37 3.96 1.53
C TYR A 65 -9.85 3.64 1.72
N ASN A 66 -10.45 2.80 0.87
CA ASN A 66 -11.88 2.50 0.97
C ASN A 66 -12.29 1.85 2.29
N LEU A 67 -11.43 1.02 2.89
CA LEU A 67 -11.71 0.34 4.15
C LEU A 67 -11.43 1.23 5.37
N TYR A 68 -10.42 2.09 5.29
CA TYR A 68 -9.98 2.94 6.40
C TYR A 68 -10.34 4.42 6.22
N LYS A 69 -11.15 4.81 5.22
CA LYS A 69 -11.53 6.22 4.95
C LYS A 69 -12.17 6.95 6.14
N ASN A 70 -12.78 6.21 7.06
CA ASN A 70 -13.37 6.78 8.28
C ASN A 70 -12.35 6.97 9.41
N ALA A 71 -11.16 6.39 9.29
CA ALA A 71 -10.07 6.45 10.26
C ALA A 71 -8.88 7.31 9.76
N ILE A 72 -8.61 7.30 8.45
CA ILE A 72 -7.60 8.14 7.81
C ILE A 72 -8.02 9.61 7.94
N GLY A 73 -7.10 10.45 8.42
CA GLY A 73 -7.34 11.90 8.49
C GLY A 73 -7.58 12.51 7.09
N GLN A 74 -8.35 13.60 7.00
CA GLN A 74 -8.74 14.23 5.73
C GLN A 74 -7.57 14.53 4.77
N ASP A 75 -6.39 14.84 5.33
CA ASP A 75 -5.17 15.16 4.57
C ASP A 75 -4.05 14.12 4.76
N GLU A 76 -4.34 12.97 5.38
CA GLU A 76 -3.34 11.95 5.65
C GLU A 76 -3.23 10.98 4.47
N ASN A 77 -2.00 10.76 4.01
CA ASN A 77 -1.74 9.80 2.95
C ASN A 77 -2.08 8.36 3.43
N PRO A 78 -2.86 7.56 2.67
CA PRO A 78 -3.27 6.22 3.07
C PRO A 78 -2.10 5.29 3.40
N PHE A 79 -1.01 5.36 2.63
CA PHE A 79 0.17 4.52 2.87
C PHE A 79 0.95 4.97 4.11
N ALA A 80 1.05 6.27 4.35
CA ALA A 80 1.62 6.78 5.60
C ALA A 80 0.77 6.37 6.82
N HIS A 81 -0.56 6.42 6.72
CA HIS A 81 -1.47 5.92 7.75
C HIS A 81 -1.28 4.41 8.00
N TYR A 82 -1.10 3.62 6.93
CA TYR A 82 -0.78 2.19 7.01
C TYR A 82 0.51 1.91 7.77
N ILE A 83 1.60 2.58 7.40
CA ILE A 83 2.90 2.44 8.07
C ILE A 83 2.82 2.81 9.56
N ARG A 84 2.02 3.81 9.94
CA ARG A 84 1.93 4.24 11.34
C ARG A 84 1.06 3.34 12.21
N ASN A 85 0.01 2.76 11.65
CA ASN A 85 -1.07 2.18 12.47
C ASN A 85 -1.28 0.69 12.24
N ASN A 86 -0.82 0.14 11.11
CA ASN A 86 -1.29 -1.15 10.64
C ASN A 86 -0.20 -1.97 9.92
N GLU A 87 1.09 -1.84 10.28
CA GLU A 87 2.16 -2.59 9.60
C GLU A 87 2.00 -4.11 9.62
N ASN A 88 1.18 -4.66 10.52
CA ASN A 88 0.87 -6.09 10.60
C ASN A 88 -0.28 -6.53 9.68
N LEU A 89 -0.91 -5.62 8.94
CA LEU A 89 -1.87 -5.97 7.88
C LEU A 89 -1.09 -6.38 6.63
N TYR A 90 -1.21 -7.66 6.26
CA TYR A 90 -0.68 -8.19 5.01
C TYR A 90 -1.75 -8.12 3.92
N PHE A 91 -1.42 -7.51 2.78
CA PHE A 91 -2.24 -7.59 1.57
C PHE A 91 -1.78 -8.79 0.74
N PHE A 92 -2.70 -9.65 0.30
CA PHE A 92 -2.39 -10.62 -0.74
C PHE A 92 -2.99 -10.14 -2.06
N GLU A 93 -2.16 -10.15 -3.11
CA GLU A 93 -2.30 -9.83 -4.55
C GLU A 93 -3.58 -9.17 -5.11
N LYS A 94 -4.79 -9.40 -4.60
CA LYS A 94 -6.05 -8.80 -5.08
C LYS A 94 -7.11 -8.52 -4.01
N GLY A 95 -6.77 -8.47 -2.71
CA GLY A 95 -7.76 -8.14 -1.69
C GLY A 95 -7.28 -8.25 -0.25
N LEU A 96 -8.02 -7.59 0.65
CA LEU A 96 -7.83 -7.71 2.09
C LEU A 96 -8.62 -8.91 2.62
N LEU A 97 -7.91 -9.84 3.26
CA LEU A 97 -8.51 -10.91 4.06
C LEU A 97 -8.92 -10.39 5.45
N GLN A 98 -9.67 -9.29 5.50
CA GLN A 98 -10.06 -8.69 6.78
C GLN A 98 -10.95 -9.61 7.64
N GLU A 99 -11.53 -10.68 7.08
CA GLU A 99 -12.36 -11.64 7.84
C GLU A 99 -11.67 -12.96 8.21
N TYR A 100 -10.54 -13.31 7.61
CA TYR A 100 -9.89 -14.60 7.85
C TYR A 100 -8.42 -14.37 8.21
N GLY A 101 -8.08 -14.49 9.50
CA GLY A 101 -6.70 -14.41 9.95
C GLY A 101 -5.78 -15.42 9.23
N TYR A 102 -4.47 -15.15 9.24
CA TYR A 102 -3.45 -16.03 8.66
C TYR A 102 -3.65 -17.50 9.05
N ASP A 103 -4.03 -17.75 10.32
CA ASP A 103 -4.34 -19.08 10.83
C ASP A 103 -5.59 -19.69 10.18
N SER A 104 -6.65 -18.91 9.97
CA SER A 104 -7.88 -19.39 9.31
C SER A 104 -7.61 -19.81 7.87
N ILE A 105 -6.78 -19.05 7.15
CA ILE A 105 -6.39 -19.36 5.77
C ILE A 105 -5.43 -20.54 5.74
N SER A 106 -4.42 -20.56 6.60
CA SER A 106 -3.50 -21.69 6.73
C SER A 106 -4.24 -22.99 7.07
N ASN A 107 -5.23 -22.92 7.95
CA ASN A 107 -6.10 -24.04 8.28
C ASN A 107 -6.99 -24.45 7.09
N ALA A 108 -7.53 -23.50 6.33
CA ALA A 108 -8.28 -23.80 5.11
C ALA A 108 -7.41 -24.48 4.06
N LEU A 109 -6.20 -23.95 3.80
CA LEU A 109 -5.23 -24.53 2.86
C LEU A 109 -4.77 -25.93 3.31
N ASN A 110 -4.53 -26.13 4.61
CA ASN A 110 -4.21 -27.45 5.17
C ASN A 110 -5.33 -28.46 4.96
N ARG A 111 -6.61 -28.05 5.05
CA ARG A 111 -7.75 -28.92 4.72
C ARG A 111 -7.83 -29.28 3.25
N LEU A 112 -7.30 -28.45 2.37
CA LEU A 112 -7.28 -28.67 0.92
C LEU A 112 -6.14 -29.60 0.47
N ARG A 113 -5.05 -29.72 1.25
CA ARG A 113 -3.95 -30.68 1.01
C ARG A 113 -4.38 -32.15 0.96
N LYS A 114 -5.60 -32.49 1.40
CA LYS A 114 -6.13 -33.87 1.23
C LYS A 114 -6.56 -34.18 -0.20
N TYR A 115 -6.70 -33.15 -1.06
CA TYR A 115 -7.08 -33.35 -2.45
C TYR A 115 -5.83 -33.51 -3.34
N PRO A 116 -5.79 -34.50 -4.24
CA PRO A 116 -4.59 -34.84 -5.02
C PRO A 116 -4.04 -33.68 -5.86
N PHE A 117 -4.90 -32.80 -6.35
CA PHE A 117 -4.51 -31.66 -7.21
C PHE A 117 -3.86 -30.50 -6.42
N PHE A 118 -3.97 -30.48 -5.09
CA PHE A 118 -3.30 -29.48 -4.25
C PHE A 118 -1.88 -29.87 -3.83
N ASN A 119 -1.50 -31.14 -4.03
CA ASN A 119 -0.15 -31.64 -3.80
C ASN A 119 0.57 -31.98 -5.11
N ALA A 120 -0.02 -31.61 -6.25
CA ALA A 120 0.64 -31.77 -7.55
C ALA A 120 1.59 -30.58 -7.74
N GLU A 121 2.88 -30.89 -7.84
CA GLU A 121 3.96 -29.95 -8.17
C GLU A 121 3.74 -29.23 -9.51
#